data_AF-A0A7D9KLD8-F1
#
_entry.id   AF-A0A7D9KLD8-F1
#
_cell.length_a   1.000
_cell.length_b   1.000
_cell.length_c   1.000
_cell.angle_alpha   90.00
_cell.angle_beta   90.00
_cell.angle_gamma   90.00
#
_symmetry.space_group_name_H-M   'P 1'
#
loop_
_entity.id
_entity.type
_entity.pdbx_description
1 polymer ?
#
loop_
_entity_poly.entity_id
_entity_poly.type
_entity_poly.pdbx_seq_one_letter_code
_entity_poly.pdbx_strand_id
1 'polypeptide(L)'
;MRAANDLWSDILDDMEERGCVGKSLSLACQNHPTTITHVSNDSDFKKVPNGGCSVNCKARLDCGHKCEQLCHPTDPNHEEYDCRKRCQKKCQRDHPCKRLCYQDCNNCMVEVSKVVPRCNHLLGMSCHQDPSTFQCTKPCPKKLRCGHACPKKCGERCERKCAEEVRKTWSSCNHTYKTQCHIDPTKTVCPKPCNTLLKCEHICT
;
A
#
# COMPACT_ATOMS: atom_id res chain seq x y z
N MET A 1 -11.37 35.11 -30.87
CA MET A 1 -10.05 35.60 -30.43
C MET A 1 -9.42 36.32 -31.61
N ARG A 2 -9.36 37.66 -31.61
CA ARG A 2 -8.57 38.41 -32.61
C ARG A 2 -7.14 38.54 -32.08
N ALA A 3 -6.15 38.15 -32.88
CA ALA A 3 -4.75 38.20 -32.48
C ALA A 3 -4.23 39.64 -32.49
N ALA A 4 -3.19 39.91 -31.68
CA ALA A 4 -2.56 41.23 -31.54
C ALA A 4 -1.58 41.60 -32.67
N ASN A 5 -1.66 40.94 -33.83
CA ASN A 5 -0.73 41.12 -34.96
C ASN A 5 -1.52 41.47 -36.22
N ASP A 6 -1.14 42.58 -36.85
CA ASP A 6 -1.81 43.16 -38.02
C ASP A 6 -1.87 42.17 -39.19
N LEU A 7 -0.80 41.40 -39.43
CA LEU A 7 -0.74 40.42 -40.54
C LEU A 7 -1.83 39.34 -40.42
N TRP A 8 -2.07 38.82 -39.21
CA TRP A 8 -3.09 37.79 -39.01
C TRP A 8 -4.51 38.35 -39.11
N SER A 9 -4.69 39.63 -38.78
CA SER A 9 -6.00 40.30 -38.92
C SER A 9 -6.32 40.52 -40.39
N ASP A 10 -5.36 41.01 -41.19
CA ASP A 10 -5.53 41.20 -42.64
C ASP A 10 -5.82 39.88 -43.36
N ILE A 11 -5.12 38.80 -43.00
CA ILE A 11 -5.36 37.46 -43.57
C ILE A 11 -6.78 36.98 -43.22
N LEU A 12 -7.23 37.16 -41.96
CA LEU A 12 -8.57 36.74 -41.55
C LEU A 12 -9.65 37.56 -42.27
N ASP A 13 -9.45 38.88 -42.41
CA ASP A 13 -10.40 39.77 -43.09
C ASP A 13 -10.53 39.42 -44.59
N ASP A 14 -9.42 39.16 -45.32
CA ASP A 14 -9.44 38.70 -46.72
C ASP A 14 -10.12 37.32 -46.86
N MET A 15 -9.87 36.41 -45.90
CA MET A 15 -10.53 35.10 -45.88
C MET A 15 -12.03 35.21 -45.60
N GLU A 16 -12.46 36.13 -44.74
CA GLU A 16 -13.88 36.39 -44.46
C GLU A 16 -14.58 37.05 -45.66
N GLU A 17 -13.96 38.06 -46.31
CA GLU A 17 -14.50 38.75 -47.48
C GLU A 17 -14.71 37.80 -48.66
N ARG A 18 -13.77 36.88 -48.88
CA ARG A 18 -13.86 35.85 -49.93
C ARG A 18 -14.81 34.71 -49.57
N GLY A 19 -15.42 34.72 -48.39
CA GLY A 19 -16.32 33.66 -47.91
C GLY A 19 -15.62 32.33 -47.66
N CYS A 20 -14.29 32.35 -47.45
CA CYS A 20 -13.48 31.17 -47.16
C CYS A 20 -13.64 30.67 -45.71
N VAL A 21 -14.24 31.48 -44.83
CA VAL A 21 -14.50 31.15 -43.42
C VAL A 21 -15.95 30.71 -43.23
N GLY A 22 -16.16 29.44 -42.90
CA GLY A 22 -17.47 28.92 -42.54
C GLY A 22 -17.91 29.31 -41.12
N LYS A 23 -19.22 29.40 -40.88
CA LYS A 23 -19.81 29.71 -39.56
C LYS A 23 -19.57 28.63 -38.50
N SER A 24 -19.24 27.42 -38.92
CA SER A 24 -19.02 26.26 -38.05
C SER A 24 -18.12 25.25 -38.72
N LEU A 25 -17.32 24.54 -37.94
CA LEU A 25 -16.59 23.36 -38.36
C LEU A 25 -17.48 22.12 -38.19
N SER A 26 -17.61 21.30 -39.24
CA SER A 26 -18.39 20.06 -39.21
C SER A 26 -17.49 18.88 -38.83
N LEU A 27 -17.76 18.25 -37.70
CA LEU A 27 -17.02 17.10 -37.20
C LEU A 27 -17.86 15.82 -37.37
N ALA A 28 -17.34 14.83 -38.08
CA ALA A 28 -17.96 13.52 -38.23
C ALA A 28 -17.30 12.51 -37.27
N CYS A 29 -18.11 11.73 -36.55
CA CYS A 29 -17.58 10.71 -35.66
C CYS A 29 -17.06 9.50 -36.45
N GLN A 30 -15.80 9.10 -36.22
CA GLN A 30 -15.19 7.96 -36.91
C GLN A 30 -15.90 6.62 -36.63
N ASN A 31 -16.40 6.43 -35.40
CA ASN A 31 -17.13 5.22 -35.01
C ASN A 31 -18.63 5.28 -35.33
N HIS A 32 -19.17 6.48 -35.57
CA HIS A 32 -20.57 6.71 -35.89
C HIS A 32 -20.68 7.71 -37.06
N PRO A 33 -20.39 7.30 -38.30
CA PRO A 33 -20.26 8.22 -39.44
C PRO A 33 -21.51 9.06 -39.74
N THR A 34 -22.69 8.58 -39.31
CA THR A 34 -23.96 9.31 -39.44
C THR A 34 -24.12 10.44 -38.41
N THR A 35 -23.25 10.51 -37.41
CA THR A 35 -23.28 11.56 -36.38
C THR A 35 -22.35 12.70 -36.78
N ILE A 36 -22.93 13.82 -37.19
CA ILE A 36 -22.24 15.06 -37.55
C ILE A 36 -22.52 16.12 -36.49
N THR A 37 -21.47 16.75 -35.96
CA THR A 37 -21.57 17.85 -35.00
C THR A 37 -20.99 19.12 -35.60
N HIS A 38 -21.77 20.20 -35.60
CA HIS A 38 -21.29 21.51 -35.98
C HIS A 38 -20.76 22.24 -34.74
N VAL A 39 -19.50 22.66 -34.77
CA VAL A 39 -18.85 23.40 -33.69
C VAL A 39 -18.50 24.81 -34.15
N SER A 40 -18.97 25.82 -33.42
CA SER A 40 -18.72 27.23 -33.72
C SER A 40 -17.98 27.97 -32.59
N ASN A 41 -17.96 27.40 -31.38
CA ASN A 41 -17.25 27.93 -30.22
C ASN A 41 -16.66 26.80 -29.37
N ASP A 42 -15.87 27.15 -28.34
CA ASP A 42 -15.20 26.19 -27.46
C ASP A 42 -16.19 25.25 -26.76
N SER A 43 -17.35 25.77 -26.36
CA SER A 43 -18.33 25.03 -25.57
C SER A 43 -19.03 23.95 -26.39
N ASP A 44 -19.07 24.08 -27.72
CA ASP A 44 -19.60 23.06 -28.62
C ASP A 44 -18.74 21.78 -28.61
N PHE A 45 -17.44 21.87 -28.31
CA PHE A 45 -16.57 20.69 -28.23
C PHE A 45 -16.95 19.74 -27.08
N LYS A 46 -17.74 20.19 -26.10
CA LYS A 46 -18.33 19.31 -25.07
C LYS A 46 -19.26 18.24 -25.66
N LYS A 47 -19.78 18.44 -26.89
CA LYS A 47 -20.64 17.49 -27.62
C LYS A 47 -19.85 16.37 -28.31
N VAL A 48 -18.55 16.57 -28.50
CA VAL A 48 -17.62 15.61 -29.12
C VAL A 48 -16.51 15.17 -28.13
N PRO A 49 -16.89 14.62 -26.97
CA PRO A 49 -15.92 14.21 -25.95
C PRO A 49 -15.00 13.11 -26.47
N ASN A 50 -13.78 13.03 -25.94
CA ASN A 50 -12.79 12.00 -26.28
C ASN A 50 -12.47 11.89 -27.78
N GLY A 51 -12.73 12.93 -28.58
CA GLY A 51 -12.58 12.91 -30.04
C GLY A 51 -13.65 12.09 -30.78
N GLY A 52 -14.68 11.59 -30.07
CA GLY A 52 -15.82 10.88 -30.63
C GLY A 52 -17.12 11.65 -30.46
N CYS A 53 -18.24 10.93 -30.34
CA CYS A 53 -19.55 11.52 -30.09
C CYS A 53 -20.05 11.23 -28.66
N SER A 54 -21.17 11.82 -28.29
CA SER A 54 -21.74 11.67 -26.94
C SER A 54 -22.47 10.34 -26.67
N VAL A 55 -22.37 9.36 -27.58
CA VAL A 55 -22.95 8.02 -27.38
C VAL A 55 -22.03 7.17 -26.51
N ASN A 56 -22.56 6.36 -25.59
CA ASN A 56 -21.76 5.42 -24.82
C ASN A 56 -21.03 4.40 -25.71
N CYS A 57 -19.78 4.09 -25.38
CA CYS A 57 -19.07 2.97 -25.97
C CYS A 57 -19.83 1.67 -25.65
N LYS A 58 -20.06 0.84 -26.68
CA LYS A 58 -20.79 -0.44 -26.56
C LYS A 58 -19.86 -1.64 -26.39
N ALA A 59 -18.55 -1.43 -26.34
CA ALA A 59 -17.57 -2.49 -26.25
C ALA A 59 -17.66 -3.24 -24.90
N ARG A 60 -17.39 -4.56 -24.97
CA ARG A 60 -17.07 -5.38 -23.80
C ARG A 60 -15.57 -5.59 -23.76
N LEU A 61 -14.98 -5.32 -22.60
CA LEU A 61 -13.57 -5.52 -22.31
C LEU A 61 -13.29 -7.01 -22.10
N ASP A 62 -12.03 -7.41 -22.20
CA ASP A 62 -11.60 -8.81 -21.95
C ASP A 62 -11.93 -9.29 -20.54
N CYS A 63 -11.99 -8.37 -19.58
CA CYS A 63 -12.44 -8.68 -18.23
C CYS A 63 -13.96 -8.93 -18.12
N GLY A 64 -14.71 -8.87 -19.21
CA GLY A 64 -16.16 -9.08 -19.31
C GLY A 64 -17.00 -7.84 -19.00
N HIS A 65 -16.40 -6.79 -18.43
CA HIS A 65 -17.10 -5.55 -18.13
C HIS A 65 -17.39 -4.73 -19.38
N LYS A 66 -18.53 -4.03 -19.40
CA LYS A 66 -18.81 -2.98 -20.39
C LYS A 66 -17.89 -1.77 -20.19
N CYS A 67 -17.40 -1.19 -21.28
CA CYS A 67 -16.73 0.11 -21.25
C CYS A 67 -17.68 1.19 -20.71
N GLU A 68 -17.16 2.14 -19.93
CA GLU A 68 -17.93 3.26 -19.37
C GLU A 68 -17.62 4.60 -20.02
N GLN A 69 -16.68 4.62 -20.97
CA GLN A 69 -16.39 5.82 -21.75
C GLN A 69 -17.54 6.14 -22.72
N LEU A 70 -17.66 7.42 -23.06
CA LEU A 70 -18.35 7.83 -24.28
C LEU A 70 -17.48 7.46 -25.48
N CYS A 71 -18.09 7.40 -26.66
CA CYS A 71 -17.45 7.01 -27.90
C CYS A 71 -16.06 7.64 -28.02
N HIS A 72 -15.04 6.81 -28.23
CA HIS A 72 -13.64 7.21 -28.32
C HIS A 72 -12.98 6.47 -29.49
N PRO A 73 -12.36 7.18 -30.46
CA PRO A 73 -11.61 6.54 -31.55
C PRO A 73 -10.14 6.29 -31.21
N THR A 74 -9.60 6.92 -30.16
CA THR A 74 -8.16 6.88 -29.81
C THR A 74 -7.67 5.47 -29.42
N ASP A 75 -8.50 4.71 -28.72
CA ASP A 75 -8.19 3.34 -28.27
C ASP A 75 -9.38 2.41 -28.62
N PRO A 76 -9.52 2.01 -29.89
CA PRO A 76 -10.69 1.24 -30.34
C PRO A 76 -10.74 -0.16 -29.72
N ASN A 77 -9.57 -0.75 -29.44
CA ASN A 77 -9.43 -2.10 -28.90
C ASN A 77 -9.31 -2.15 -27.38
N HIS A 78 -9.27 -1.00 -26.70
CA HIS A 78 -9.17 -0.90 -25.24
C HIS A 78 -7.88 -1.52 -24.68
N GLU A 79 -6.76 -1.37 -25.41
CA GLU A 79 -5.46 -1.93 -25.03
C GLU A 79 -4.81 -1.16 -23.87
N GLU A 80 -5.05 0.16 -23.81
CA GLU A 80 -4.54 1.04 -22.74
C GLU A 80 -5.60 1.37 -21.68
N TYR A 81 -6.83 0.88 -21.86
CA TYR A 81 -7.96 1.19 -20.99
C TYR A 81 -7.97 0.34 -19.70
N ASP A 82 -7.75 0.99 -18.57
CA ASP A 82 -7.90 0.37 -17.24
C ASP A 82 -9.36 0.30 -16.79
N CYS A 83 -9.90 -0.92 -16.68
CA CYS A 83 -11.23 -1.14 -16.13
C CYS A 83 -11.31 -0.84 -14.62
N ARG A 84 -11.98 0.26 -14.25
CA ARG A 84 -12.15 0.71 -12.86
C ARG A 84 -13.36 0.13 -12.12
N LYS A 85 -14.02 -0.89 -12.68
CA LYS A 85 -15.11 -1.59 -11.97
C LYS A 85 -14.56 -2.47 -10.86
N ARG A 86 -15.43 -2.81 -9.90
CA ARG A 86 -15.11 -3.84 -8.90
C ARG A 86 -14.81 -5.15 -9.60
N CYS A 87 -13.71 -5.80 -9.21
CA CYS A 87 -13.38 -7.11 -9.71
C CYS A 87 -14.43 -8.14 -9.27
N GLN A 88 -14.94 -8.94 -10.20
CA GLN A 88 -15.91 -9.99 -9.93
C GLN A 88 -15.26 -11.36 -9.68
N LYS A 89 -13.92 -11.44 -9.74
CA LYS A 89 -13.17 -12.68 -9.48
C LYS A 89 -13.21 -13.05 -7.99
N LYS A 90 -13.04 -14.35 -7.74
CA LYS A 90 -12.84 -14.92 -6.39
C LYS A 90 -11.48 -15.61 -6.31
N CYS A 91 -10.91 -15.71 -5.12
CA CYS A 91 -9.71 -16.52 -4.90
C CYS A 91 -10.06 -18.03 -4.82
N GLN A 92 -9.04 -18.90 -4.71
CA GLN A 92 -9.21 -20.36 -4.58
C GLN A 92 -10.03 -20.81 -3.35
N ARG A 93 -10.26 -19.91 -2.38
CA ARG A 93 -11.09 -20.14 -1.19
C ARG A 93 -12.42 -19.37 -1.25
N ASP A 94 -12.87 -19.01 -2.45
CA ASP A 94 -14.13 -18.31 -2.73
C ASP A 94 -14.29 -16.91 -2.14
N HIS A 95 -13.23 -16.31 -1.60
CA HIS A 95 -13.31 -14.93 -1.13
C HIS A 95 -13.47 -13.94 -2.30
N PRO A 96 -14.43 -13.01 -2.24
CA PRO A 96 -14.62 -12.00 -3.26
C PRO A 96 -13.41 -11.05 -3.31
N CYS A 97 -12.93 -10.76 -4.52
CA CYS A 97 -11.87 -9.79 -4.71
C CYS A 97 -12.38 -8.38 -4.34
N LYS A 98 -11.61 -7.66 -3.51
CA LYS A 98 -11.92 -6.29 -3.09
C LYS A 98 -11.26 -5.22 -3.97
N ARG A 99 -10.48 -5.65 -4.97
CA ARG A 99 -9.69 -4.77 -5.85
C ARG A 99 -10.49 -4.29 -7.07
N LEU A 100 -9.95 -3.28 -7.75
CA LEU A 100 -10.45 -2.86 -9.06
C LEU A 100 -10.05 -3.86 -10.14
N CYS A 101 -10.80 -3.91 -11.23
CA CYS A 101 -10.67 -4.97 -12.23
C CYS A 101 -9.32 -4.95 -12.96
N TYR A 102 -8.75 -3.77 -13.21
CA TYR A 102 -7.41 -3.62 -13.78
C TYR A 102 -6.29 -4.06 -12.84
N GLN A 103 -6.56 -4.16 -11.53
CA GLN A 103 -5.55 -4.54 -10.54
C GLN A 103 -5.35 -6.05 -10.50
N ASP A 104 -4.09 -6.46 -10.37
CA ASP A 104 -3.74 -7.86 -10.21
C ASP A 104 -4.47 -8.50 -9.01
N CYS A 105 -4.99 -9.72 -9.20
CA CYS A 105 -5.84 -10.42 -8.23
C CYS A 105 -5.15 -11.61 -7.56
N ASN A 106 -3.84 -11.82 -7.76
CA ASN A 106 -3.18 -13.07 -7.36
C ASN A 106 -3.11 -13.28 -5.83
N ASN A 107 -3.06 -12.18 -5.07
CA ASN A 107 -2.84 -12.23 -3.63
C ASN A 107 -4.11 -11.84 -2.85
N CYS A 108 -4.86 -12.85 -2.41
CA CYS A 108 -6.00 -12.65 -1.52
C CYS A 108 -5.55 -12.22 -0.12
N MET A 109 -5.93 -11.00 0.28
CA MET A 109 -5.58 -10.36 1.55
C MET A 109 -6.64 -10.56 2.65
N VAL A 110 -7.65 -11.41 2.43
CA VAL A 110 -8.62 -11.75 3.48
C VAL A 110 -7.90 -12.49 4.60
N GLU A 111 -8.03 -12.01 5.82
CA GLU A 111 -7.46 -12.67 7.00
C GLU A 111 -8.21 -13.96 7.30
N VAL A 112 -7.45 -15.03 7.49
CA VAL A 112 -7.94 -16.36 7.86
C VAL A 112 -7.06 -16.96 8.94
N SER A 113 -7.65 -17.76 9.82
CA SER A 113 -6.89 -18.50 10.82
C SER A 113 -6.29 -19.77 10.22
N LYS A 114 -4.97 -19.93 10.29
CA LYS A 114 -4.25 -21.14 9.86
C LYS A 114 -3.34 -21.65 10.97
N VAL A 115 -3.13 -22.96 11.00
CA VAL A 115 -2.18 -23.61 11.93
C VAL A 115 -0.80 -23.62 11.28
N VAL A 116 0.21 -23.10 11.98
CA VAL A 116 1.62 -23.13 11.54
C VAL A 116 2.21 -24.52 11.83
N PRO A 117 2.56 -25.34 10.81
CA PRO A 117 2.93 -26.75 11.01
C PRO A 117 4.13 -26.97 11.95
N ARG A 118 5.12 -26.05 11.93
CA ARG A 118 6.35 -26.18 12.73
C ARG A 118 6.16 -26.03 14.24
N CYS A 119 5.08 -25.39 14.68
CA CYS A 119 4.84 -25.11 16.10
C CYS A 119 3.40 -25.31 16.55
N ASN A 120 2.52 -25.74 15.64
CA ASN A 120 1.10 -26.01 15.86
C ASN A 120 0.29 -24.82 16.43
N HIS A 121 0.77 -23.59 16.28
CA HIS A 121 0.03 -22.40 16.70
C HIS A 121 -0.99 -21.97 15.64
N LEU A 122 -2.21 -21.67 16.09
CA LEU A 122 -3.25 -21.04 15.28
C LEU A 122 -3.03 -19.52 15.21
N LEU A 123 -2.84 -18.98 14.01
CA LEU A 123 -2.59 -17.55 13.75
C LEU A 123 -3.46 -17.01 12.63
N GLY A 124 -3.84 -15.74 12.74
CA GLY A 124 -4.42 -14.99 11.63
C GLY A 124 -3.35 -14.64 10.60
N MET A 125 -3.61 -14.94 9.33
CA MET A 125 -2.73 -14.61 8.21
C MET A 125 -3.55 -14.37 6.94
N SER A 126 -2.96 -13.70 5.95
CA SER A 126 -3.62 -13.49 4.67
C SER A 126 -3.90 -14.82 3.96
N CYS A 127 -5.05 -14.93 3.31
CA CYS A 127 -5.51 -16.13 2.61
C CYS A 127 -4.45 -16.71 1.66
N HIS A 128 -3.73 -15.88 0.92
CA HIS A 128 -2.66 -16.31 0.00
C HIS A 128 -1.41 -16.85 0.71
N GLN A 129 -1.13 -16.45 1.97
CA GLN A 129 0.11 -16.84 2.65
C GLN A 129 0.13 -18.33 3.02
N ASP A 130 1.24 -19.00 2.73
CA ASP A 130 1.47 -20.39 3.13
C ASP A 130 1.81 -20.46 4.63
N PRO A 131 1.06 -21.22 5.45
CA PRO A 131 1.38 -21.38 6.87
C PRO A 131 2.73 -22.05 7.14
N SER A 132 3.32 -22.75 6.17
CA SER A 132 4.61 -23.46 6.30
C SER A 132 5.82 -22.50 6.27
N THR A 133 5.69 -21.37 5.57
CA THR A 133 6.73 -20.33 5.47
C THR A 133 6.51 -19.18 6.46
N PHE A 134 5.35 -19.14 7.10
CA PHE A 134 4.98 -18.09 8.05
C PHE A 134 5.80 -18.14 9.35
N GLN A 135 6.33 -17.00 9.77
CA GLN A 135 7.05 -16.88 11.05
C GLN A 135 6.05 -16.74 12.20
N CYS A 136 6.12 -17.66 13.16
CA CYS A 136 5.22 -17.63 14.30
C CYS A 136 5.43 -16.37 15.16
N THR A 137 4.33 -15.68 15.48
CA THR A 137 4.35 -14.45 16.28
C THR A 137 4.06 -14.69 17.76
N LYS A 138 3.72 -15.92 18.16
CA LYS A 138 3.47 -16.28 19.56
C LYS A 138 4.78 -16.26 20.38
N PRO A 139 4.71 -15.96 21.68
CA PRO A 139 5.87 -16.04 22.57
C PRO A 139 6.45 -17.45 22.59
N CYS A 140 7.76 -17.57 22.81
CA CYS A 140 8.40 -18.86 22.98
C CYS A 140 7.88 -19.54 24.26
N PRO A 141 7.46 -20.82 24.22
CA PRO A 141 6.94 -21.52 25.41
C PRO A 141 8.03 -21.93 26.41
N LYS A 142 9.31 -21.75 26.07
CA LYS A 142 10.44 -22.18 26.91
C LYS A 142 10.72 -21.16 28.01
N LYS A 143 11.22 -21.66 29.14
CA LYS A 143 11.80 -20.86 30.22
C LYS A 143 13.32 -20.94 30.18
N LEU A 144 13.98 -19.86 30.57
CA LEU A 144 15.43 -19.79 30.76
C LEU A 144 15.84 -20.57 32.02
N ARG A 145 17.15 -20.84 32.18
CA ARG A 145 17.67 -21.58 33.35
C ARG A 145 17.36 -20.90 34.69
N CYS A 146 17.21 -19.58 34.70
CA CYS A 146 16.80 -18.81 35.87
C CYS A 146 15.29 -18.89 36.18
N GLY A 147 14.50 -19.61 35.37
CA GLY A 147 13.05 -19.77 35.54
C GLY A 147 12.19 -18.74 34.82
N HIS A 148 12.75 -17.61 34.37
CA HIS A 148 12.02 -16.58 33.61
C HIS A 148 11.64 -17.05 32.21
N ALA A 149 10.57 -16.48 31.65
CA ALA A 149 10.13 -16.77 30.29
C ALA A 149 11.20 -16.34 29.25
N CYS A 150 11.29 -17.07 28.15
CA CYS A 150 12.15 -16.67 27.04
C CYS A 150 11.58 -15.40 26.37
N PRO A 151 12.37 -14.33 26.18
CA PRO A 151 11.89 -13.07 25.60
C PRO A 151 11.72 -13.13 24.07
N LYS A 152 12.01 -14.27 23.45
CA LYS A 152 11.99 -14.48 21.99
C LYS A 152 10.64 -15.03 21.52
N LYS A 153 10.38 -14.91 20.23
CA LYS A 153 9.18 -15.52 19.61
C LYS A 153 9.39 -17.01 19.35
N CYS A 154 8.30 -17.74 19.15
CA CYS A 154 8.36 -19.14 18.81
C CYS A 154 9.09 -19.34 17.47
N GLY A 155 10.07 -20.24 17.44
CA GLY A 155 10.90 -20.52 16.25
C GLY A 155 12.19 -19.71 16.18
N GLU A 156 12.34 -18.66 16.97
CA GLU A 156 13.60 -17.94 17.13
C GLU A 156 14.55 -18.70 18.07
N ARG A 157 15.86 -18.53 17.86
CA ARG A 157 16.88 -19.07 18.76
C ARG A 157 16.76 -18.42 20.14
N CYS A 158 16.54 -19.23 21.17
CA CYS A 158 16.42 -18.75 22.54
C CYS A 158 17.72 -18.09 23.02
N GLU A 159 17.58 -16.93 23.67
CA GLU A 159 18.69 -16.22 24.30
C GLU A 159 19.14 -16.95 25.57
N ARG A 160 20.45 -16.92 25.88
CA ARG A 160 20.97 -17.55 27.12
C ARG A 160 20.99 -16.57 28.28
N LYS A 161 21.14 -15.27 28.00
CA LYS A 161 21.16 -14.20 29.00
C LYS A 161 19.74 -13.68 29.26
N CYS A 162 19.31 -13.77 30.51
CA CYS A 162 18.04 -13.20 30.94
C CYS A 162 18.18 -11.69 31.14
N ALA A 163 17.39 -10.90 30.40
CA ALA A 163 17.33 -9.44 30.52
C ALA A 163 16.24 -8.96 31.49
N GLU A 164 15.50 -9.87 32.11
CA GLU A 164 14.48 -9.55 33.12
C GLU A 164 15.11 -8.73 34.26
N GLU A 165 14.47 -7.64 34.66
CA GLU A 165 14.92 -6.84 35.78
C GLU A 165 14.56 -7.49 37.11
N VAL A 166 15.57 -7.81 37.91
CA VAL A 166 15.43 -8.41 39.24
C VAL A 166 16.23 -7.61 40.26
N ARG A 167 15.80 -7.60 41.52
CA ARG A 167 16.58 -7.02 42.61
C ARG A 167 17.68 -7.99 43.02
N LYS A 168 18.92 -7.51 43.04
CA LYS A 168 20.07 -8.30 43.51
C LYS A 168 20.92 -7.52 44.49
N THR A 169 21.54 -8.23 45.41
CA THR A 169 22.41 -7.68 46.45
C THR A 169 23.87 -8.00 46.14
N TRP A 170 24.74 -6.98 46.12
CA TRP A 170 26.18 -7.12 45.93
C TRP A 170 26.86 -7.45 47.26
N SER A 171 27.49 -8.62 47.34
CA SER A 171 28.13 -9.08 48.59
C SER A 171 29.33 -8.22 49.02
N SER A 172 29.97 -7.49 48.10
CA SER A 172 31.12 -6.63 48.40
C SER A 172 30.78 -5.35 49.16
N CYS A 173 29.56 -4.81 49.00
CA CYS A 173 29.12 -3.56 49.62
C CYS A 173 27.71 -3.62 50.22
N ASN A 174 27.08 -4.79 50.22
CA ASN A 174 25.71 -5.07 50.68
C ASN A 174 24.60 -4.21 50.05
N HIS A 175 24.85 -3.61 48.88
CA HIS A 175 23.85 -2.80 48.18
C HIS A 175 22.90 -3.66 47.36
N THR A 176 21.61 -3.38 47.47
CA THR A 176 20.56 -4.02 46.66
C THR A 176 20.03 -3.05 45.62
N TYR A 177 20.06 -3.43 44.34
CA TYR A 177 19.47 -2.63 43.26
C TYR A 177 18.86 -3.50 42.14
N LYS A 178 18.02 -2.89 41.29
CA LYS A 178 17.38 -3.55 40.14
C LYS A 178 18.36 -3.68 38.98
N THR A 179 18.65 -4.90 38.57
CA THR A 179 19.62 -5.23 37.52
C THR A 179 19.11 -6.37 36.64
N GLN A 180 19.75 -6.63 35.51
CA GLN A 180 19.37 -7.75 34.65
C GLN A 180 19.70 -9.09 35.30
N CYS A 181 18.78 -10.07 35.19
CA CYS A 181 18.89 -11.36 35.84
C CYS A 181 20.17 -12.14 35.51
N HIS A 182 20.78 -11.94 34.34
CA HIS A 182 22.04 -12.59 34.00
C HIS A 182 23.29 -11.98 34.67
N ILE A 183 23.19 -10.79 35.29
CA ILE A 183 24.31 -10.12 35.95
C ILE A 183 24.58 -10.80 37.29
N ASP A 184 25.82 -11.25 37.52
CA ASP A 184 26.23 -11.91 38.75
C ASP A 184 26.81 -10.87 39.74
N PRO A 185 26.13 -10.57 40.88
CA PRO A 185 26.57 -9.60 41.87
C PRO A 185 27.88 -9.96 42.58
N THR A 186 28.31 -11.22 42.49
CA THR A 186 29.58 -11.68 43.09
C THR A 186 30.79 -11.42 42.19
N LYS A 187 30.56 -11.24 40.89
CA LYS A 187 31.60 -11.09 39.86
C LYS A 187 31.65 -9.70 39.24
N THR A 188 30.70 -8.84 39.57
CA THR A 188 30.57 -7.51 38.97
C THR A 188 30.72 -6.44 40.04
N VAL A 189 31.22 -5.27 39.65
CA VAL A 189 31.32 -4.12 40.55
C VAL A 189 29.92 -3.55 40.77
N CYS A 190 29.62 -3.11 42.00
CA CYS A 190 28.37 -2.42 42.28
C CYS A 190 28.35 -1.09 41.50
N PRO A 191 27.36 -0.83 40.63
CA PRO A 191 27.30 0.41 39.84
C PRO A 191 26.75 1.61 40.63
N LYS A 192 26.37 1.42 41.90
CA LYS A 192 25.90 2.51 42.76
C LYS A 192 27.12 3.12 43.48
N PRO A 193 27.30 4.46 43.45
CA PRO A 193 28.32 5.11 44.27
C PRO A 193 28.02 4.82 45.73
N CYS A 194 29.01 4.25 46.41
CA CYS A 194 28.79 3.60 47.67
C CYS A 194 28.64 4.61 48.83
N ASN A 195 29.18 5.84 48.70
CA ASN A 195 29.05 7.02 49.58
C ASN A 195 29.08 6.74 51.11
N THR A 196 29.55 5.57 51.51
CA THR A 196 29.49 5.07 52.89
C THR A 196 30.87 5.22 53.50
N LEU A 197 30.95 5.75 54.72
CA LEU A 197 32.20 5.90 55.46
C LEU A 197 32.65 4.52 55.98
N LEU A 198 33.81 4.05 55.52
CA LEU A 198 34.41 2.80 55.96
C LEU A 198 35.04 2.96 57.36
N LYS A 199 35.25 1.85 58.07
CA LYS A 199 35.96 1.84 59.38
C LYS A 199 37.39 2.36 59.30
N CYS A 200 37.96 2.43 58.10
CA CYS A 200 39.24 3.08 57.81
C CYS A 200 39.11 4.60 57.54
N GLU A 201 37.96 5.20 57.84
CA GLU A 201 37.63 6.63 57.66
C GLU A 201 37.61 7.14 56.21
N HIS A 202 37.66 6.25 55.21
CA HIS A 202 37.55 6.61 53.80
C HIS A 202 36.11 6.44 53.29
N ILE A 203 35.70 7.32 52.38
CA ILE A 203 34.43 7.19 51.68
C ILE A 203 34.57 6.10 50.62
N CYS A 204 33.74 5.07 50.72
CA CYS A 204 33.58 4.03 49.70
C CYS A 204 33.13 4.71 48.39
N THR A 205 34.06 4.94 47.47
CA THR A 205 33.78 5.36 46.08
C THR A 205 33.33 4.15 45.28
#